data_AF-A0A521QRA7-F1
#
_entry.id   AF-A0A521QRA7-F1
#
_cell.length_a   1.000
_cell.length_b   1.000
_cell.length_c   1.000
_cell.angle_alpha   90.00
_cell.angle_beta   90.00
_cell.angle_gamma   90.00
#
_symmetry.space_group_name_H-M   'P 1'
#
loop_
_entity.id
_entity.type
_entity.pdbx_description
1 polymer ?
#
loop_
_entity_poly.entity_id
_entity_poly.type
_entity_poly.pdbx_seq_one_letter_code
_entity_poly.pdbx_strand_id
1 'polypeptide(L)'
;MREEATELSFGRYLAAKKAVAAYGLSEKFEEVYVQAVCVGYPRVSGVVPDVSIGQGGSMATQQPPVADEQSAEEIIWRVQTVLPVQYRARLASRLRELQKAVQEEELDGGGIAVGSLHNFVELLKAHPALRCPAVSVTPDRNIYASWKSGADRVFSIHFLPDGRVRFVIFRPNDKHPGQAIRLSGTATVDVIIGVAAPHGVLAWASE
;
A
#
# COMPACT_ATOMS: atom_id res chain seq x y z
N MET A 1 29.00 5.83 19.53
CA MET A 1 27.70 5.12 19.52
C MET A 1 26.83 5.63 18.36
N ARG A 2 27.16 5.28 17.11
CA ARG A 2 26.39 5.66 15.91
C ARG A 2 26.58 4.70 14.71
N GLU A 3 27.01 3.47 14.94
CA GLU A 3 27.25 2.49 13.86
C GLU A 3 26.20 1.37 13.77
N GLU A 4 25.45 1.08 14.84
CA GLU A 4 24.49 -0.05 14.87
C GLU A 4 23.19 0.18 14.08
N ALA A 5 22.87 1.43 13.71
CA ALA A 5 21.63 1.72 12.96
C ALA A 5 21.75 1.37 11.45
N THR A 6 22.96 1.23 10.92
CA THR A 6 23.20 1.02 9.48
C THR A 6 23.08 -0.46 9.10
N GLU A 7 23.53 -1.36 9.97
CA GLU A 7 23.52 -2.82 9.71
C GLU A 7 22.10 -3.40 9.71
N LEU A 8 21.19 -2.89 10.55
CA LEU A 8 19.79 -3.32 10.57
C LEU A 8 19.05 -3.01 9.26
N SER A 9 19.41 -1.92 8.58
CA SER A 9 18.82 -1.58 7.28
C SER A 9 19.33 -2.49 6.15
N PHE A 10 20.59 -2.93 6.24
CA PHE A 10 21.22 -3.79 5.24
C PHE A 10 20.74 -5.24 5.33
N GLY A 11 20.46 -5.72 6.55
CA GLY A 11 19.83 -7.03 6.76
C GLY A 11 18.42 -7.11 6.16
N ARG A 12 17.60 -6.07 6.35
CA ARG A 12 16.25 -5.96 5.77
C ARG A 12 16.28 -5.89 4.23
N TYR A 13 17.29 -5.23 3.66
CA TYR A 13 17.51 -5.19 2.21
C TYR A 13 17.83 -6.58 1.63
N LEU A 14 18.69 -7.37 2.28
CA LEU A 14 19.05 -8.71 1.82
C LEU A 14 17.86 -9.69 1.88
N ALA A 15 16.98 -9.58 2.87
CA ALA A 15 15.79 -10.43 2.98
C ALA A 15 14.81 -10.15 1.83
N ALA A 16 14.57 -8.87 1.51
CA ALA A 16 13.79 -8.46 0.35
C ALA A 16 14.43 -8.96 -0.97
N LYS A 17 15.76 -8.88 -1.10
CA LYS A 17 16.50 -9.33 -2.30
C LYS A 17 16.40 -10.84 -2.52
N LYS A 18 16.44 -11.64 -1.45
CA LYS A 18 16.24 -13.11 -1.52
C LYS A 18 14.82 -13.49 -1.93
N ALA A 19 13.80 -12.74 -1.48
CA ALA A 19 12.43 -12.98 -1.90
C ALA A 19 12.23 -12.70 -3.40
N VAL A 20 12.83 -11.63 -3.94
CA VAL A 20 12.72 -11.25 -5.36
C VAL A 20 13.32 -12.31 -6.31
N ALA A 21 14.45 -12.91 -5.93
CA ALA A 21 15.12 -13.96 -6.72
C ALA A 21 14.30 -15.27 -6.80
N ALA A 22 13.52 -15.60 -5.76
CA ALA A 22 12.70 -16.81 -5.74
C ALA A 22 11.47 -16.74 -6.66
N TYR A 23 11.03 -15.55 -7.05
CA TYR A 23 9.82 -15.32 -7.85
C TYR A 23 10.09 -14.89 -9.30
N GLY A 24 11.32 -15.00 -9.80
CA GLY A 24 11.64 -14.76 -11.22
C GLY A 24 11.44 -13.30 -11.66
N LEU A 25 11.48 -12.35 -10.73
CA LEU A 25 11.41 -10.93 -11.05
C LEU A 25 12.77 -10.47 -11.58
N SER A 26 12.82 -10.10 -12.85
CA SER A 26 14.01 -9.56 -13.52
C SER A 26 14.60 -8.37 -12.75
N GLU A 27 15.94 -8.35 -12.61
CA GLU A 27 16.74 -7.32 -11.92
C GLU A 27 16.44 -5.87 -12.36
N LYS A 28 15.79 -5.67 -13.51
CA LYS A 28 15.37 -4.35 -13.99
C LYS A 28 14.27 -3.69 -13.13
N PHE A 29 13.71 -4.38 -12.13
CA PHE A 29 12.66 -3.85 -11.26
C PHE A 29 13.19 -2.98 -10.10
N GLU A 30 14.49 -3.08 -9.75
CA GLU A 30 15.08 -2.32 -8.63
C GLU A 30 15.19 -0.80 -8.91
N GLU A 31 15.43 -0.38 -10.17
CA GLU A 31 15.58 1.05 -10.50
C GLU A 31 14.27 1.85 -10.27
N VAL A 32 13.10 1.25 -10.45
CA VAL A 32 11.82 1.96 -10.30
C VAL A 32 11.45 2.16 -8.83
N TYR A 33 11.86 1.25 -7.94
CA TYR A 33 11.56 1.32 -6.51
C TYR A 33 12.48 2.32 -5.78
N VAL A 34 13.77 2.39 -6.15
CA VAL A 34 14.72 3.34 -5.57
C VAL A 34 14.43 4.78 -6.01
N GLN A 35 13.93 4.99 -7.23
CA GLN A 35 13.67 6.34 -7.73
C GLN A 35 12.36 6.96 -7.22
N ALA A 36 11.44 6.16 -6.65
CA ALA A 36 10.16 6.65 -6.12
C ALA A 36 10.24 7.14 -4.67
N VAL A 37 11.30 6.82 -3.92
CA VAL A 37 11.40 7.10 -2.47
C VAL A 37 12.26 8.34 -2.17
N CYS A 38 13.01 8.88 -3.14
CA CYS A 38 13.99 9.95 -2.91
C CYS A 38 13.50 11.40 -3.12
N VAL A 39 12.20 11.65 -3.30
CA VAL A 39 11.71 13.04 -3.42
C VAL A 39 11.39 13.62 -2.03
N GLY A 40 12.43 14.08 -1.34
CA GLY A 40 12.32 14.81 -0.07
C GLY A 40 11.69 16.19 -0.30
N TYR A 41 10.64 16.50 0.46
CA TYR A 41 10.05 17.84 0.49
C TYR A 41 10.82 18.74 1.48
N PRO A 42 11.08 20.02 1.13
CA PRO A 42 11.65 20.98 2.07
C PRO A 42 10.64 21.38 3.15
N ARG A 43 11.10 21.38 4.40
CA ARG A 43 10.36 21.75 5.61
C ARG A 43 10.27 23.28 5.70
N VAL A 44 9.07 23.84 5.52
CA VAL A 44 8.83 25.29 5.71
C VAL A 44 8.59 25.55 7.19
N SER A 45 9.54 26.21 7.86
CA SER A 45 9.39 26.68 9.24
C SER A 45 8.56 27.97 9.25
N GLY A 46 7.30 27.87 9.66
CA GLY A 46 6.44 29.01 9.98
C GLY A 46 6.51 29.35 11.46
N VAL A 47 6.79 30.62 11.76
CA VAL A 47 6.78 31.23 13.09
C VAL A 47 5.33 31.39 13.57
N VAL A 48 5.03 30.95 14.80
CA VAL A 48 3.71 31.06 15.43
C VAL A 48 3.74 32.19 16.45
N PRO A 49 2.74 33.10 16.48
CA PRO A 49 2.62 34.08 17.55
C PRO A 49 1.94 33.49 18.78
N ASP A 50 2.41 33.96 19.91
CA ASP A 50 1.99 33.66 21.28
C ASP A 50 0.60 34.26 21.56
N VAL A 51 -0.36 33.43 22.00
CA VAL A 51 -1.71 33.88 22.40
C VAL A 51 -2.09 33.25 23.73
N SER A 52 -2.43 34.14 24.67
CA SER A 52 -2.59 33.91 26.08
C SER A 52 -3.88 33.19 26.49
N ILE A 53 -3.67 32.29 27.45
CA ILE A 53 -4.48 31.79 28.58
C ILE A 53 -5.89 32.38 28.76
N GLY A 54 -6.90 31.50 28.67
CA GLY A 54 -8.24 31.66 29.24
C GLY A 54 -8.68 30.38 29.95
N GLN A 55 -8.87 30.46 31.27
CA GLN A 55 -9.39 29.41 32.16
C GLN A 55 -10.92 29.27 32.04
N GLY A 56 -11.41 28.03 32.11
CA GLY A 56 -12.68 27.71 32.80
C GLY A 56 -13.78 27.09 31.94
N GLY A 57 -13.88 25.76 31.98
CA GLY A 57 -15.03 25.03 31.44
C GLY A 57 -14.76 23.53 31.36
N SER A 58 -14.94 22.82 32.47
CA SER A 58 -14.85 21.35 32.50
C SER A 58 -16.07 20.78 31.75
N MET A 59 -15.91 20.56 30.44
CA MET A 59 -16.84 19.76 29.66
C MET A 59 -16.35 18.31 29.71
N ALA A 60 -17.15 17.44 30.32
CA ALA A 60 -16.97 16.00 30.24
C ALA A 60 -16.92 15.60 28.75
N THR A 61 -15.72 15.31 28.27
CA THR A 61 -15.50 14.76 26.93
C THR A 61 -16.15 13.38 26.91
N GLN A 62 -17.31 13.29 26.26
CA GLN A 62 -17.86 12.00 25.83
C GLN A 62 -16.79 11.34 24.98
N GLN A 63 -16.20 10.27 25.53
CA GLN A 63 -15.24 9.45 24.82
C GLN A 63 -15.95 8.95 23.55
N PRO A 64 -15.42 9.27 22.35
CA PRO A 64 -16.06 8.86 21.10
C PRO A 64 -16.25 7.34 21.12
N PRO A 65 -17.34 6.83 20.51
CA PRO A 65 -17.64 5.41 20.48
C PRO A 65 -16.40 4.67 20.03
N VAL A 66 -15.95 3.73 20.87
CA VAL A 66 -14.76 2.90 20.65
C VAL A 66 -14.97 2.24 19.29
N ALA A 67 -14.29 2.74 18.26
CA ALA A 67 -14.39 2.17 16.93
C ALA A 67 -13.94 0.71 17.05
N ASP A 68 -14.75 -0.22 16.56
CA ASP A 68 -14.44 -1.66 16.58
C ASP A 68 -12.99 -1.88 16.11
N GLU A 69 -12.09 -2.16 17.05
CA GLU A 69 -10.68 -2.43 16.79
C GLU A 69 -10.57 -3.81 16.13
N GLN A 70 -10.88 -3.87 14.83
CA GLN A 70 -10.73 -5.10 14.05
C GLN A 70 -9.24 -5.45 13.92
N SER A 71 -8.89 -6.70 14.20
CA SER A 71 -7.54 -7.20 13.97
C SER A 71 -7.29 -7.48 12.47
N ALA A 72 -6.01 -7.53 12.08
CA ALA A 72 -5.65 -7.91 10.72
C ALA A 72 -6.13 -9.33 10.39
N GLU A 73 -6.05 -10.24 11.36
CA GLU A 73 -6.48 -11.63 11.27
C GLU A 73 -7.98 -11.75 11.00
N GLU A 74 -8.80 -10.94 11.67
CA GLU A 74 -10.25 -10.86 11.43
C GLU A 74 -10.57 -10.38 10.01
N ILE A 75 -9.87 -9.34 9.54
CA ILE A 75 -10.06 -8.84 8.17
C ILE A 75 -9.64 -9.91 7.16
N ILE A 76 -8.52 -10.59 7.36
CA ILE A 76 -8.05 -11.69 6.49
C ILE A 76 -9.04 -12.85 6.49
N TRP A 77 -9.63 -13.19 7.64
CA TRP A 77 -10.68 -14.19 7.72
C TRP A 77 -11.92 -13.77 6.90
N ARG A 78 -12.36 -12.51 7.02
CA ARG A 78 -13.46 -11.95 6.21
C ARG A 78 -13.16 -11.94 4.71
N VAL A 79 -11.91 -11.71 4.32
CA VAL A 79 -11.48 -11.83 2.92
C VAL A 79 -11.78 -13.24 2.41
N GLN A 80 -11.49 -14.28 3.19
CA GLN A 80 -11.75 -15.66 2.78
C GLN A 80 -13.25 -16.00 2.68
N THR A 81 -14.08 -15.45 3.57
CA THR A 81 -15.47 -15.89 3.76
C THR A 81 -16.50 -15.01 3.07
N VAL A 82 -16.30 -13.69 3.05
CA VAL A 82 -17.34 -12.71 2.65
C VAL A 82 -16.97 -11.93 1.38
N LEU A 83 -15.70 -11.81 1.02
CA LEU A 83 -15.29 -10.98 -0.12
C LEU A 83 -15.84 -11.54 -1.46
N PRO A 84 -16.60 -10.76 -2.25
CA PRO A 84 -17.26 -11.23 -3.46
C PRO A 84 -16.32 -11.28 -4.67
N VAL A 85 -15.14 -11.88 -4.51
CA VAL A 85 -14.15 -12.09 -5.59
C VAL A 85 -13.85 -13.58 -5.77
N GLN A 86 -13.57 -14.00 -7.01
CA GLN A 86 -13.34 -15.41 -7.34
C GLN A 86 -12.04 -15.96 -6.72
N TYR A 87 -11.04 -15.10 -6.51
CA TYR A 87 -9.72 -15.46 -6.01
C TYR A 87 -9.57 -15.29 -4.49
N ARG A 88 -10.67 -15.15 -3.74
CA ARG A 88 -10.67 -14.83 -2.30
C ARG A 88 -9.82 -15.79 -1.45
N ALA A 89 -9.84 -17.09 -1.75
CA ALA A 89 -9.05 -18.08 -1.03
C ALA A 89 -7.55 -17.90 -1.24
N ARG A 90 -7.13 -17.67 -2.50
CA ARG A 90 -5.73 -17.39 -2.87
C ARG A 90 -5.25 -16.09 -2.21
N LEU A 91 -6.08 -15.04 -2.25
CA LEU A 91 -5.76 -13.76 -1.64
C LEU A 91 -5.62 -13.87 -0.11
N ALA A 92 -6.56 -14.54 0.55
CA ALA A 92 -6.50 -14.75 2.00
C ALA A 92 -5.24 -15.54 2.39
N SER A 93 -4.89 -16.61 1.66
CA SER A 93 -3.65 -17.36 1.89
C SER A 93 -2.43 -16.45 1.80
N ARG A 94 -2.35 -15.63 0.74
CA ARG A 94 -1.23 -14.71 0.55
C ARG A 94 -1.14 -13.66 1.66
N LEU A 95 -2.27 -13.11 2.11
CA LEU A 95 -2.29 -12.14 3.21
C LEU A 95 -1.84 -12.77 4.54
N ARG A 96 -2.18 -14.05 4.81
CA ARG A 96 -1.67 -14.75 6.00
C ARG A 96 -0.17 -14.97 5.97
N GLU A 97 0.37 -15.36 4.81
CA GLU A 97 1.82 -15.50 4.64
C GLU A 97 2.54 -14.18 4.93
N LEU A 98 2.01 -13.07 4.39
CA LEU A 98 2.55 -11.73 4.61
C LEU A 98 2.42 -11.29 6.07
N GLN A 99 1.27 -11.52 6.70
CA GLN A 99 1.04 -11.24 8.13
C GLN A 99 2.08 -11.95 9.00
N LYS A 100 2.25 -13.25 8.77
CA LYS A 100 3.21 -14.08 9.49
C LYS A 100 4.65 -13.60 9.27
N ALA A 101 5.03 -13.31 8.02
CA ALA A 101 6.38 -12.82 7.71
C ALA A 101 6.69 -11.49 8.43
N VAL A 102 5.74 -10.55 8.46
CA VAL A 102 5.92 -9.28 9.19
C VAL A 102 6.04 -9.50 10.70
N GLN A 103 5.20 -10.38 11.27
CA GLN A 103 5.25 -10.71 12.70
C GLN A 103 6.55 -11.42 13.13
N GLU A 104 7.18 -12.19 12.23
CA GLU A 104 8.44 -12.88 12.50
C GLU A 104 9.66 -11.94 12.44
N GLU A 105 9.60 -10.88 11.64
CA GLU A 105 10.72 -9.95 11.43
C GLU A 105 10.80 -8.82 12.48
N GLU A 106 9.69 -8.46 13.12
CA GLU A 106 9.60 -7.28 13.99
C GLU A 106 9.46 -7.66 15.48
N LEU A 107 10.26 -7.01 16.34
CA LEU A 107 10.32 -7.30 17.77
C LEU A 107 9.05 -6.93 18.55
N ASP A 108 8.24 -6.02 18.01
CA ASP A 108 6.99 -5.59 18.63
C ASP A 108 5.81 -6.54 18.32
N GLY A 109 6.03 -7.57 17.49
CA GLY A 109 4.99 -8.51 17.06
C GLY A 109 3.87 -7.88 16.25
N GLY A 110 4.04 -6.64 15.80
CA GLY A 110 3.02 -5.93 15.03
C GLY A 110 2.91 -6.49 13.63
N GLY A 111 1.68 -6.69 13.15
CA GLY A 111 1.39 -7.21 11.82
C GLY A 111 1.15 -6.13 10.76
N ILE A 112 0.46 -6.49 9.69
CA ILE A 112 0.01 -5.57 8.64
C ILE A 112 -0.81 -4.43 9.28
N ALA A 113 -0.57 -3.20 8.84
CA ALA A 113 -1.33 -2.05 9.27
C ALA A 113 -2.82 -2.21 8.91
N VAL A 114 -3.67 -2.33 9.94
CA VAL A 114 -5.11 -2.62 9.82
C VAL A 114 -5.81 -1.65 8.87
N GLY A 115 -5.58 -0.34 9.01
CA GLY A 115 -6.19 0.66 8.13
C GLY A 115 -5.82 0.47 6.67
N SER A 116 -4.56 0.12 6.38
CA SER A 116 -4.10 -0.15 5.01
C SER A 116 -4.76 -1.39 4.43
N LEU A 117 -4.86 -2.46 5.22
CA LEU A 117 -5.54 -3.70 4.82
C LEU A 117 -7.04 -3.47 4.58
N HIS A 118 -7.70 -2.72 5.44
CA HIS A 118 -9.10 -2.35 5.28
C HIS A 118 -9.33 -1.60 3.96
N ASN A 119 -8.52 -0.58 3.69
CA ASN A 119 -8.57 0.21 2.47
C ASN A 119 -8.36 -0.63 1.20
N PHE A 120 -7.43 -1.59 1.25
CA PHE A 120 -7.24 -2.55 0.18
C PHE A 120 -8.47 -3.43 -0.06
N VAL A 121 -9.08 -3.94 1.01
CA VAL A 121 -10.27 -4.80 0.93
C VAL A 121 -11.49 -4.02 0.40
N GLU A 122 -11.68 -2.77 0.83
CA GLU A 122 -12.77 -1.91 0.33
C GLU A 122 -12.66 -1.66 -1.17
N LEU A 123 -11.45 -1.42 -1.69
CA LEU A 123 -11.24 -1.29 -3.14
C LEU A 123 -11.69 -2.55 -3.89
N LEU A 124 -11.31 -3.74 -3.40
CA LEU A 124 -11.67 -5.00 -4.04
C LEU A 124 -13.18 -5.31 -3.95
N LYS A 125 -13.84 -4.91 -2.86
CA LYS A 125 -15.30 -5.00 -2.73
C LYS A 125 -16.02 -4.11 -3.74
N ALA A 126 -15.55 -2.87 -3.91
CA ALA A 126 -16.13 -1.91 -4.84
C ALA A 126 -15.89 -2.31 -6.31
N HIS A 127 -14.81 -3.05 -6.59
CA HIS A 127 -14.42 -3.43 -7.95
C HIS A 127 -14.14 -4.94 -8.07
N PRO A 128 -15.17 -5.79 -7.92
CA PRO A 128 -14.99 -7.26 -7.90
C PRO A 128 -14.55 -7.85 -9.25
N ALA A 129 -14.66 -7.07 -10.33
CA ALA A 129 -14.18 -7.44 -11.65
C ALA A 129 -12.65 -7.34 -11.80
N LEU A 130 -11.93 -6.69 -10.88
CA LEU A 130 -10.46 -6.69 -10.91
C LEU A 130 -9.96 -8.11 -10.62
N ARG A 131 -8.97 -8.59 -11.38
CA ARG A 131 -8.32 -9.87 -11.10
C ARG A 131 -7.48 -9.81 -9.82
N CYS A 132 -6.99 -10.97 -9.39
CA CYS A 132 -6.13 -11.07 -8.22
C CYS A 132 -4.85 -10.23 -8.40
N PRO A 133 -4.61 -9.20 -7.57
CA PRO A 133 -3.35 -8.46 -7.63
C PRO A 133 -2.18 -9.31 -7.11
N ALA A 134 -0.97 -8.96 -7.52
CA ALA A 134 0.22 -9.29 -6.75
C ALA A 134 0.25 -8.40 -5.51
N VAL A 135 0.44 -8.99 -4.32
CA VAL A 135 0.39 -8.28 -3.04
C VAL A 135 1.69 -8.46 -2.27
N SER A 136 2.19 -7.37 -1.71
CA SER A 136 3.32 -7.31 -0.79
C SER A 136 3.03 -6.33 0.35
N VAL A 137 3.90 -6.33 1.36
CA VAL A 137 3.85 -5.40 2.49
C VAL A 137 5.09 -4.51 2.43
N THR A 138 4.92 -3.20 2.62
CA THR A 138 6.04 -2.24 2.70
C THR A 138 6.69 -2.29 4.09
N PRO A 139 7.90 -1.74 4.29
CA PRO A 139 8.51 -1.62 5.62
C PRO A 139 7.61 -0.93 6.65
N ASP A 140 6.78 0.03 6.22
CA ASP A 140 5.79 0.73 7.07
C ASP A 140 4.52 -0.11 7.33
N ARG A 141 4.57 -1.43 7.09
CA ARG A 141 3.49 -2.41 7.28
C ARG A 141 2.22 -2.20 6.45
N ASN A 142 2.29 -1.30 5.47
CA ASN A 142 1.19 -1.02 4.54
C ASN A 142 1.12 -2.03 3.39
N ILE A 143 -0.08 -2.30 2.90
CA ILE A 143 -0.33 -3.10 1.71
C ILE A 143 0.12 -2.34 0.46
N TYR A 144 0.83 -3.06 -0.40
CA TYR A 144 1.10 -2.68 -1.78
C TYR A 144 0.50 -3.73 -2.71
N ALA A 145 -0.32 -3.29 -3.66
CA ALA A 145 -0.97 -4.16 -4.64
C ALA A 145 -0.59 -3.74 -6.07
N SER A 146 -0.38 -4.70 -6.96
CA SER A 146 -0.01 -4.45 -8.36
C SER A 146 -0.75 -5.38 -9.32
N TRP A 147 -1.33 -4.78 -10.36
CA TRP A 147 -1.89 -5.44 -11.53
C TRP A 147 -0.95 -5.20 -12.71
N LYS A 148 -0.48 -6.26 -13.37
CA LYS A 148 0.45 -6.18 -14.52
C LYS A 148 -0.01 -6.95 -15.75
N SER A 149 -0.24 -6.30 -16.89
CA SER A 149 -0.59 -6.98 -18.14
C SER A 149 0.50 -6.73 -19.19
N GLY A 150 1.25 -7.77 -19.55
CA GLY A 150 2.43 -7.61 -20.40
C GLY A 150 3.57 -6.82 -19.73
N ALA A 151 4.46 -6.26 -20.54
CA ALA A 151 5.66 -5.56 -20.07
C ALA A 151 5.45 -4.05 -19.84
N ASP A 152 4.41 -3.46 -20.42
CA ASP A 152 4.20 -2.01 -20.48
C ASP A 152 2.89 -1.53 -19.82
N ARG A 153 2.10 -2.44 -19.23
CA ARG A 153 0.90 -2.10 -18.45
C ARG A 153 1.07 -2.53 -17.00
N VAL A 154 1.19 -1.55 -16.13
CA VAL A 154 1.32 -1.78 -14.68
C VAL A 154 0.46 -0.77 -13.95
N PHE A 155 -0.32 -1.22 -12.99
CA PHE A 155 -1.09 -0.37 -12.10
C PHE A 155 -0.78 -0.83 -10.70
N SER A 156 -0.20 0.05 -9.91
CA SER A 156 0.21 -0.25 -8.56
C SER A 156 -0.35 0.77 -7.60
N ILE A 157 -0.78 0.30 -6.44
CA ILE A 157 -1.35 1.10 -5.38
C ILE A 157 -0.66 0.75 -4.06
N HIS A 158 -0.17 1.77 -3.37
CA HIS A 158 0.27 1.72 -1.98
C HIS A 158 -0.85 2.29 -1.11
N PHE A 159 -1.46 1.45 -0.28
CA PHE A 159 -2.59 1.82 0.56
C PHE A 159 -2.08 2.37 1.88
N LEU A 160 -2.43 3.60 2.22
CA LEU A 160 -2.06 4.20 3.50
C LEU A 160 -3.17 3.93 4.54
N PRO A 161 -2.87 3.98 5.85
CA PRO A 161 -3.85 3.69 6.89
C PRO A 161 -5.02 4.68 6.96
N ASP A 162 -4.83 5.90 6.44
CA ASP A 162 -5.74 7.04 6.56
C ASP A 162 -6.74 7.18 5.40
N GLY A 163 -6.87 6.14 4.57
CA GLY A 163 -7.79 6.16 3.41
C GLY A 163 -7.19 6.78 2.15
N ARG A 164 -5.94 7.28 2.22
CA ARG A 164 -5.21 7.74 1.04
C ARG A 164 -4.46 6.60 0.38
N VAL A 165 -4.16 6.78 -0.89
CA VAL A 165 -3.33 5.89 -1.68
C VAL A 165 -2.27 6.67 -2.45
N ARG A 166 -1.11 6.04 -2.66
CA ARG A 166 -0.14 6.48 -3.67
C ARG A 166 -0.21 5.50 -4.82
N PHE A 167 -0.22 6.00 -6.05
CA PHE A 167 -0.39 5.13 -7.21
C PHE A 167 0.64 5.41 -8.30
N VAL A 168 0.88 4.39 -9.12
CA VAL A 168 1.64 4.48 -10.36
C VAL A 168 0.91 3.69 -11.44
N ILE A 169 0.75 4.29 -12.62
CA ILE A 169 0.23 3.67 -13.83
C ILE A 169 1.31 3.75 -14.91
N PHE A 170 1.65 2.61 -15.48
CA PHE A 170 2.37 2.51 -16.74
C PHE A 170 1.38 2.07 -17.82
N ARG A 171 1.41 2.75 -18.96
CA ARG A 171 0.62 2.38 -20.14
C ARG A 171 1.43 2.58 -21.43
N PRO A 172 1.12 1.86 -22.51
CA PRO A 172 1.74 2.10 -23.82
C PRO A 172 1.61 3.56 -24.28
N ASN A 173 2.63 4.07 -24.99
CA ASN A 173 2.61 5.37 -25.63
C ASN A 173 2.20 5.24 -27.11
N ASP A 174 0.96 5.60 -27.44
CA ASP A 174 0.43 5.48 -28.81
C ASP A 174 1.21 6.31 -29.85
N LYS A 175 1.86 7.39 -29.41
CA LYS A 175 2.66 8.27 -30.29
C LYS A 175 4.10 7.78 -30.46
N HIS A 176 4.60 6.95 -29.54
CA HIS A 176 5.96 6.44 -29.53
C HIS A 176 5.96 4.94 -29.20
N PRO A 177 5.69 4.06 -30.20
CA PRO A 177 5.64 2.62 -29.99
C PRO A 177 6.90 2.08 -29.30
N GLY A 178 6.71 1.18 -28.34
CA GLY A 178 7.79 0.63 -27.52
C GLY A 178 8.19 1.49 -26.30
N GLN A 179 7.61 2.67 -26.12
CA GLN A 179 7.74 3.46 -24.90
C GLN A 179 6.48 3.37 -24.04
N ALA A 180 6.65 3.48 -22.72
CA ALA A 180 5.56 3.55 -21.77
C ALA A 180 5.42 4.96 -21.19
N ILE A 181 4.19 5.43 -21.05
CA ILE A 181 3.86 6.63 -20.28
C ILE A 181 3.73 6.21 -18.82
N ARG A 182 4.44 6.91 -17.93
CA ARG A 182 4.31 6.77 -16.47
C ARG A 182 3.47 7.92 -15.92
N LEU A 183 2.44 7.58 -15.17
CA LEU A 183 1.60 8.50 -14.40
C LEU A 183 1.69 8.11 -12.93
N SER A 184 1.82 9.07 -12.03
CA SER A 184 1.87 8.79 -10.59
C SER A 184 1.24 9.94 -9.82
N GLY A 185 0.69 9.63 -8.64
CA GLY A 185 0.09 10.64 -7.79
C GLY A 185 -0.45 10.06 -6.49
N THR A 186 -1.28 10.86 -5.84
CA THR A 186 -2.01 10.48 -4.63
C THR A 186 -3.50 10.70 -4.82
N ALA A 187 -4.30 9.81 -4.24
CA ALA A 187 -5.76 9.87 -4.29
C ALA A 187 -6.34 9.28 -2.99
N THR A 188 -7.66 9.29 -2.84
CA THR A 188 -8.35 8.46 -1.85
C THR A 188 -8.75 7.12 -2.47
N VAL A 189 -8.99 6.11 -1.63
CA VAL A 189 -9.33 4.74 -2.05
C VAL A 189 -10.59 4.70 -2.94
N ASP A 190 -11.58 5.54 -2.65
CA ASP A 190 -12.86 5.61 -3.35
C ASP A 190 -12.76 6.25 -4.74
N VAL A 191 -11.78 7.12 -4.98
CA VAL A 191 -11.64 7.83 -6.27
C VAL A 191 -10.56 7.24 -7.19
N ILE A 192 -9.68 6.38 -6.68
CA ILE A 192 -8.50 5.92 -7.44
C ILE A 192 -8.86 5.20 -8.75
N ILE A 193 -9.95 4.44 -8.77
CA ILE A 193 -10.40 3.78 -10.00
C ILE A 193 -10.94 4.80 -11.01
N GLY A 194 -11.61 5.86 -10.54
CA GLY A 194 -12.01 6.98 -11.40
C GLY A 194 -10.80 7.69 -12.03
N VAL A 195 -9.69 7.82 -11.30
CA VAL A 195 -8.42 8.37 -11.82
C VAL A 195 -7.77 7.41 -12.83
N ALA A 196 -7.83 6.10 -12.58
CA ALA A 196 -7.19 5.09 -13.42
C ALA A 196 -7.98 4.76 -14.70
N ALA A 197 -9.30 4.90 -14.69
CA ALA A 197 -10.19 4.48 -15.77
C ALA A 197 -9.92 5.19 -17.12
N PRO A 198 -9.69 6.51 -17.20
CA PRO A 198 -9.34 7.20 -18.46
C PRO A 198 -8.05 6.70 -19.12
N HIS A 199 -7.23 5.94 -18.38
CA HIS A 199 -6.00 5.34 -18.86
C HIS A 199 -6.15 3.87 -19.29
N GLY A 200 -7.40 3.40 -19.40
CA GLY A 200 -7.73 2.04 -19.83
C GLY A 200 -7.36 0.96 -18.81
N VAL A 201 -7.03 1.34 -17.57
CA VAL A 201 -6.53 0.41 -16.53
C VAL A 201 -7.51 -0.74 -16.28
N LEU A 202 -8.81 -0.43 -16.19
CA LEU A 202 -9.84 -1.42 -15.93
C LEU A 202 -9.90 -2.52 -17.01
N ALA A 203 -9.63 -2.19 -18.27
CA ALA A 203 -9.71 -3.16 -19.36
C ALA A 203 -8.73 -4.33 -19.12
N TRP A 204 -7.49 -4.04 -18.78
CA TRP A 204 -6.45 -5.06 -18.64
C TRP A 204 -6.17 -5.48 -17.19
N ALA A 205 -6.63 -4.72 -16.19
CA ALA A 205 -6.55 -5.12 -14.78
C ALA A 205 -7.66 -6.13 -14.41
N SER A 206 -8.68 -6.26 -15.25
CA SER A 206 -9.76 -7.24 -15.13
C SER A 206 -9.58 -8.50 -16.01
N GLU A 207 -8.61 -8.50 -16.92
CA GLU A 207 -8.19 -9.65 -17.75
C GLU A 207 -7.35 -10.68 -16.97
#